data_AF-A0A7W1AJG3-F1
#
_entry.id   AF-A0A7W1AJG3-F1
#
_cell.length_a   1.000
_cell.length_b   1.000
_cell.length_c   1.000
_cell.angle_alpha   90.00
_cell.angle_beta   90.00
_cell.angle_gamma   90.00
#
_symmetry.space_group_name_H-M   'P 1'
#
loop_
_entity.id
_entity.type
_entity.pdbx_description
1 polymer ?
#
loop_
_entity_poly.entity_id
_entity_poly.type
_entity_poly.pdbx_seq_one_letter_code
_entity_poly.pdbx_strand_id
1 'polypeptide(L)'
;MQTAQPAINAAEDPFGAMNAMAAQHAPYRAPEIVIHHDGKPVENVGSQSLGITIAKIAVPAVLALGIGVGIGRVSKDANFYNEGLADAGAILGEQNQPSTVKATKKLLSDLDNQLDAMSKSGYRPDPAATKALSDMVTKLDVKSAIVFRAKQNALDGDLSGQILGFYSGVAEIRSMLDVHVKSAKADDKMLATAKQKTDEATLKENENQQLAGMARYGVVIAAPTEQDKDEFGARLVELGPVFCGDKQSTTGRCEEGSPSAYGYRNDPGGISWQKGDLITNGEDSVPAKKVVLLLPNGVRDALIKGSEPGASEAYYVKRLKMIAERTKKLITDANKLEGQLQTASSKGKRFSFFM
;
A
#
# COMPACT_ATOMS: atom_id res chain seq x y z
N MET A 1 -24.63 -27.89 -38.96
CA MET A 1 -25.63 -27.72 -37.88
C MET A 1 -24.91 -27.95 -36.56
N GLN A 2 -24.53 -26.87 -35.88
CA GLN A 2 -23.77 -26.95 -34.63
C GLN A 2 -24.77 -26.77 -33.49
N THR A 3 -24.93 -27.82 -32.69
CA THR A 3 -25.86 -27.88 -31.56
C THR A 3 -25.44 -26.84 -30.51
N ALA A 4 -26.37 -25.96 -30.13
CA ALA A 4 -26.15 -24.96 -29.09
C ALA A 4 -25.86 -25.67 -27.75
N GLN A 5 -24.69 -25.39 -27.16
CA GLN A 5 -24.37 -25.85 -25.81
C GLN A 5 -25.24 -25.10 -24.78
N PRO A 6 -25.67 -25.75 -23.69
CA PRO A 6 -26.50 -25.13 -22.67
C PRO A 6 -25.77 -23.96 -22.01
N ALA A 7 -26.49 -22.86 -21.79
CA ALA A 7 -25.96 -21.70 -21.08
C ALA A 7 -25.65 -22.08 -19.63
N ILE A 8 -24.35 -22.17 -19.30
CA ILE A 8 -23.89 -22.41 -17.92
C ILE A 8 -23.96 -21.09 -17.17
N ASN A 9 -24.71 -21.07 -16.06
CA ASN A 9 -24.85 -19.87 -15.24
C ASN A 9 -23.55 -19.62 -14.44
N ALA A 10 -22.91 -18.48 -14.69
CA ALA A 10 -21.66 -18.09 -14.04
C ALA A 10 -21.78 -17.89 -12.52
N ALA A 11 -23.00 -17.74 -11.99
CA ALA A 11 -23.24 -17.66 -10.55
C ALA A 11 -23.10 -19.03 -9.84
N GLU A 12 -23.22 -20.13 -10.59
CA GLU A 12 -23.21 -21.50 -10.04
C GLU A 12 -21.91 -22.25 -10.36
N ASP A 13 -21.34 -22.05 -11.56
CA ASP A 13 -20.02 -22.59 -11.93
C ASP A 13 -19.21 -21.59 -12.80
N PRO A 14 -18.39 -20.73 -12.15
CA PRO A 14 -17.63 -19.70 -12.85
C PRO A 14 -16.52 -20.28 -13.74
N PHE A 15 -16.02 -21.49 -13.45
CA PHE A 15 -14.96 -22.13 -14.24
C PHE A 15 -15.55 -22.85 -15.47
N GLY A 16 -16.72 -23.47 -15.34
CA GLY A 16 -17.49 -24.02 -16.45
C GLY A 16 -17.91 -22.94 -17.46
N ALA A 17 -18.34 -21.78 -16.99
CA ALA A 17 -18.69 -20.64 -17.84
C ALA A 17 -17.46 -20.08 -18.61
N MET A 18 -16.28 -20.01 -17.99
CA MET A 18 -15.05 -19.59 -18.66
C MET A 18 -14.62 -20.56 -19.76
N ASN A 19 -14.71 -21.87 -19.53
CA ASN A 19 -14.36 -22.88 -20.53
C ASN A 19 -15.35 -22.90 -21.71
N ALA A 20 -16.64 -22.64 -21.46
CA ALA A 20 -17.64 -22.49 -22.52
C ALA A 20 -17.40 -21.25 -23.39
N MET A 21 -16.93 -20.14 -22.81
CA MET A 21 -16.54 -18.94 -23.57
C MET A 21 -15.24 -19.14 -24.36
N ALA A 22 -14.28 -19.90 -23.84
CA ALA A 22 -13.04 -20.22 -24.56
C ALA A 22 -13.27 -21.14 -25.77
N ALA A 23 -14.29 -22.01 -25.72
CA ALA A 23 -14.67 -22.89 -26.82
C ALA A 23 -15.38 -22.17 -27.98
N GLN A 24 -15.95 -20.99 -27.72
CA GLN A 24 -16.48 -20.10 -28.76
C GLN A 24 -15.36 -19.16 -29.20
N HIS A 25 -14.61 -19.55 -30.25
CA HIS A 25 -13.56 -18.72 -30.84
C HIS A 25 -14.09 -17.35 -31.32
N ALA A 26 -14.16 -16.38 -30.41
CA ALA A 26 -14.43 -14.99 -30.73
C ALA A 26 -13.10 -14.33 -31.19
N PRO A 27 -13.08 -13.64 -32.34
CA PRO A 27 -11.87 -12.99 -32.84
C PRO A 27 -11.41 -11.90 -31.88
N TYR A 28 -10.11 -11.92 -31.56
CA TYR A 28 -9.40 -10.91 -30.79
C TYR A 28 -9.64 -9.51 -31.37
N ARG A 29 -10.53 -8.75 -30.74
CA ARG A 29 -10.43 -7.29 -30.66
C ARG A 29 -10.21 -6.95 -29.20
N ALA A 30 -9.18 -6.16 -28.91
CA ALA A 30 -8.97 -5.59 -27.59
C ALA A 30 -10.28 -4.90 -27.15
N PRO A 31 -10.83 -5.21 -25.96
CA PRO A 31 -12.05 -4.58 -25.51
C PRO A 31 -11.79 -3.09 -25.35
N GLU A 32 -12.48 -2.28 -26.16
CA GLU A 32 -12.53 -0.84 -26.02
C GLU A 32 -13.33 -0.55 -24.74
N ILE A 33 -12.63 -0.18 -23.67
CA ILE A 33 -13.26 0.15 -22.39
C ILE A 33 -13.93 1.52 -22.55
N VAL A 34 -15.21 1.53 -22.92
CA VAL A 34 -16.05 2.72 -22.83
C VAL A 34 -16.43 2.90 -21.35
N ILE A 35 -15.74 3.81 -20.66
CA ILE A 35 -16.10 4.22 -19.30
C ILE A 35 -17.35 5.09 -19.40
N HIS A 36 -18.52 4.50 -19.19
CA HIS A 36 -19.77 5.26 -19.01
C HIS A 36 -19.72 5.94 -17.63
N HIS A 37 -19.47 7.24 -17.63
CA HIS A 37 -19.27 8.02 -16.42
C HIS A 37 -20.62 8.49 -15.83
N ASP A 38 -21.41 7.57 -15.28
CA ASP A 38 -22.78 7.83 -14.81
C ASP A 38 -22.88 8.50 -13.42
N GLY A 39 -21.80 9.15 -12.97
CA GLY A 39 -21.80 10.03 -11.78
C GLY A 39 -22.15 9.37 -10.44
N LYS A 40 -22.33 8.05 -10.39
CA LYS A 40 -22.62 7.27 -9.18
C LYS A 40 -21.41 6.40 -8.81
N PRO A 41 -21.01 6.32 -7.53
CA PRO A 41 -19.91 5.46 -7.12
C PRO A 41 -20.25 3.98 -7.37
N VAL A 42 -19.29 3.23 -7.90
CA VAL A 42 -19.38 1.78 -8.08
C VAL A 42 -19.54 1.14 -6.70
N GLU A 43 -20.68 0.49 -6.47
CA GLU A 43 -21.01 -0.10 -5.17
C GLU A 43 -20.13 -1.34 -4.91
N ASN A 44 -19.32 -1.27 -3.85
CA ASN A 44 -18.64 -2.43 -3.28
C ASN A 44 -19.69 -3.40 -2.71
N VAL A 45 -19.80 -4.58 -3.31
CA VAL A 45 -20.37 -5.77 -2.66
C VAL A 45 -19.42 -6.24 -1.56
N GLY A 46 -19.65 -5.80 -0.32
CA GLY A 46 -18.92 -6.30 0.84
C GLY A 46 -18.97 -5.42 2.09
N SER A 47 -19.90 -5.75 3.00
CA SER A 47 -20.05 -5.25 4.38
C SER A 47 -20.26 -3.74 4.54
N GLN A 48 -21.50 -3.35 4.85
CA GLN A 48 -21.82 -2.03 5.39
C GLN A 48 -21.08 -1.84 6.72
N SER A 49 -19.98 -1.09 6.71
CA SER A 49 -19.30 -0.67 7.93
C SER A 49 -19.98 0.58 8.50
N LEU A 50 -20.12 0.63 9.82
CA LEU A 50 -20.65 1.77 10.59
C LEU A 50 -19.99 3.12 10.22
N GLY A 51 -18.77 3.11 9.67
CA GLY A 51 -18.06 4.29 9.19
C GLY A 51 -18.75 4.98 8.01
N ILE A 52 -19.42 4.23 7.12
CA ILE A 52 -20.21 4.81 6.02
C ILE A 52 -21.47 5.50 6.57
N THR A 53 -22.08 4.97 7.63
CA THR A 53 -23.24 5.60 8.27
C THR A 53 -22.86 6.90 8.97
N ILE A 54 -21.71 6.95 9.67
CA ILE A 54 -21.22 8.19 10.30
C ILE A 54 -20.82 9.21 9.23
N ALA A 55 -20.15 8.81 8.14
CA ALA A 55 -19.79 9.69 7.03
C ALA A 55 -21.02 10.22 6.27
N LYS A 56 -22.01 9.36 6.00
CA LYS A 56 -23.29 9.74 5.36
C LYS A 56 -24.14 10.67 6.23
N ILE A 57 -23.97 10.64 7.55
CA ILE A 57 -24.67 11.55 8.48
C ILE A 57 -23.88 12.87 8.66
N ALA A 58 -22.55 12.82 8.68
CA ALA A 58 -21.71 13.99 8.89
C ALA A 58 -21.77 14.98 7.70
N VAL A 59 -21.77 14.48 6.46
CA VAL A 59 -21.74 15.34 5.26
C VAL A 59 -23.00 16.22 5.11
N PRO A 60 -24.23 15.72 5.29
CA PRO A 60 -25.44 16.57 5.28
C PRO A 60 -25.58 17.44 6.54
N ALA A 61 -25.08 16.97 7.69
CA ALA A 61 -25.18 17.72 8.94
C ALA A 61 -24.33 18.99 8.93
N VAL A 62 -23.15 18.98 8.30
CA VAL A 62 -22.30 20.18 8.13
C VAL A 62 -22.99 21.23 7.26
N LEU A 63 -23.78 20.83 6.26
CA LEU A 63 -24.58 21.75 5.43
C LEU A 63 -25.85 22.24 6.13
N ALA A 64 -26.46 21.44 7.01
CA ALA A 64 -27.66 21.81 7.76
C ALA A 64 -27.35 22.67 9.02
N LEU A 65 -26.15 22.60 9.58
CA LEU A 65 -25.70 23.41 10.73
C LEU A 65 -25.50 24.91 10.40
N GLY A 66 -25.55 25.29 9.13
CA GLY A 66 -25.48 26.69 8.69
C GLY A 66 -26.78 27.49 8.81
N ILE A 67 -27.93 26.85 9.07
CA ILE A 67 -29.23 27.53 9.03
C ILE A 67 -30.14 26.97 10.13
N GLY A 68 -30.17 27.62 11.30
CA GLY A 68 -31.15 27.28 12.35
C GLY A 68 -30.92 27.93 13.72
N VAL A 69 -30.93 29.26 13.80
CA VAL A 69 -31.07 29.99 15.08
C VAL A 69 -32.54 30.30 15.32
N GLY A 70 -33.08 30.05 16.52
CA GLY A 70 -34.43 30.49 16.88
C GLY A 70 -35.01 30.11 18.25
N ILE A 71 -34.60 30.84 19.30
CA ILE A 71 -35.39 31.38 20.45
C ILE A 71 -36.05 30.39 21.45
N GLY A 72 -35.64 30.48 22.73
CA GLY A 72 -36.46 29.99 23.85
C GLY A 72 -35.86 30.04 25.27
N ARG A 73 -36.01 31.20 25.95
CA ARG A 73 -36.06 31.41 27.43
C ARG A 73 -34.72 31.53 28.20
N VAL A 74 -34.51 32.75 28.69
CA VAL A 74 -33.44 33.24 29.59
C VAL A 74 -33.26 32.43 30.89
N SER A 75 -34.22 31.58 31.29
CA SER A 75 -34.08 30.64 32.43
C SER A 75 -33.60 29.24 32.05
N LYS A 76 -33.69 28.83 30.77
CA LYS A 76 -33.13 27.57 30.24
C LYS A 76 -31.70 27.73 29.76
N ASP A 77 -31.31 28.95 29.37
CA ASP A 77 -29.99 29.25 28.82
C ASP A 77 -28.85 28.98 29.81
N ALA A 78 -29.06 29.19 31.12
CA ALA A 78 -28.06 28.87 32.14
C ALA A 78 -27.85 27.35 32.28
N ASN A 79 -28.92 26.56 32.19
CA ASN A 79 -28.83 25.10 32.26
C ASN A 79 -28.19 24.51 31.00
N PHE A 80 -28.61 24.93 29.81
CA PHE A 80 -27.97 24.52 28.55
C PHE A 80 -26.50 24.95 28.47
N TYR A 81 -26.19 26.16 28.94
CA TYR A 81 -24.80 26.62 29.04
C TYR A 81 -23.99 25.74 30.00
N ASN A 82 -24.50 25.45 31.20
CA ASN A 82 -23.81 24.61 32.18
C ASN A 82 -23.69 23.14 31.75
N GLU A 83 -24.68 22.61 31.03
CA GLU A 83 -24.64 21.28 30.39
C GLU A 83 -23.57 21.25 29.29
N GLY A 84 -23.51 22.26 28.42
CA GLY A 84 -22.46 22.38 27.40
C GLY A 84 -21.04 22.43 27.97
N LEU A 85 -20.85 23.07 29.13
CA LEU A 85 -19.57 23.05 29.86
C LEU A 85 -19.21 21.65 30.37
N ALA A 86 -20.18 20.93 30.94
CA ALA A 86 -19.99 19.57 31.44
C ALA A 86 -19.70 18.59 30.29
N ASP A 87 -20.39 18.73 29.16
CA ASP A 87 -20.18 17.89 27.98
C ASP A 87 -18.85 18.17 27.30
N ALA A 88 -18.40 19.42 27.22
CA ALA A 88 -17.04 19.72 26.77
C ALA A 88 -15.96 19.05 27.65
N GLY A 89 -16.15 19.06 28.97
CA GLY A 89 -15.28 18.35 29.91
C GLY A 89 -15.31 16.83 29.69
N ALA A 90 -16.47 16.26 29.42
CA ALA A 90 -16.62 14.82 29.15
C ALA A 90 -16.04 14.40 27.80
N ILE A 91 -16.17 15.22 26.76
CA ILE A 91 -15.62 14.97 25.43
C ILE A 91 -14.09 15.12 25.42
N LEU A 92 -13.58 16.15 26.10
CA LEU A 92 -12.15 16.33 26.34
C LEU A 92 -11.58 15.11 27.10
N GLY A 93 -12.20 14.84 28.25
CA GLY A 93 -11.93 13.73 29.14
C GLY A 93 -10.45 13.56 29.53
N GLU A 94 -10.14 12.39 30.07
CA GLU A 94 -8.77 11.97 30.37
C GLU A 94 -8.27 10.92 29.38
N GLN A 95 -6.94 10.77 29.28
CA GLN A 95 -6.30 9.85 28.33
C GLN A 95 -6.63 8.36 28.57
N ASN A 96 -7.07 8.01 29.78
CA ASN A 96 -7.47 6.66 30.16
C ASN A 96 -8.96 6.39 29.92
N GLN A 97 -9.75 7.40 29.53
CA GLN A 97 -11.17 7.24 29.23
C GLN A 97 -11.34 6.95 27.74
N PRO A 98 -11.89 5.78 27.36
CA PRO A 98 -12.03 5.40 25.97
C PRO A 98 -12.81 6.42 25.15
N SER A 99 -12.37 6.65 23.91
CA SER A 99 -13.03 7.50 22.92
C SER A 99 -13.13 8.99 23.26
N THR A 100 -12.48 9.50 24.31
CA THR A 100 -12.32 10.95 24.56
C THR A 100 -11.31 11.55 23.57
N VAL A 101 -11.31 12.88 23.41
CA VAL A 101 -10.35 13.57 22.54
C VAL A 101 -8.92 13.29 22.98
N LYS A 102 -8.62 13.38 24.29
CA LYS A 102 -7.27 13.10 24.80
C LYS A 102 -6.83 11.65 24.56
N ALA A 103 -7.71 10.67 24.83
CA ALA A 103 -7.38 9.26 24.63
C ALA A 103 -7.19 8.92 23.14
N THR A 104 -8.08 9.44 22.29
CA THR A 104 -8.03 9.18 20.85
C THR A 104 -6.83 9.87 20.20
N LYS A 105 -6.49 11.09 20.64
CA LYS A 105 -5.26 11.77 20.23
C LYS A 105 -4.02 10.96 20.61
N LYS A 106 -3.96 10.40 21.82
CA LYS A 106 -2.86 9.51 22.23
C LYS A 106 -2.71 8.32 21.28
N LEU A 107 -3.82 7.65 20.94
CA LEU A 107 -3.81 6.55 19.97
C LEU A 107 -3.33 7.01 18.59
N LEU A 108 -3.74 8.20 18.12
CA LEU A 108 -3.24 8.76 16.87
C LEU A 108 -1.73 9.05 16.93
N SER A 109 -1.22 9.55 18.05
CA SER A 109 0.22 9.75 18.26
C SER A 109 0.99 8.43 18.30
N ASP A 110 0.45 7.39 18.94
CA ASP A 110 1.04 6.05 18.92
C ASP A 110 1.10 5.48 17.49
N LEU A 111 0.04 5.71 16.70
CA LEU A 111 0.00 5.36 15.27
C LEU A 111 1.05 6.15 14.47
N ASP A 112 1.17 7.46 14.68
CA ASP A 112 2.15 8.30 13.99
C ASP A 112 3.58 7.86 14.30
N ASN A 113 3.89 7.53 15.56
CA ASN A 113 5.18 6.99 15.96
C ASN A 113 5.49 5.66 15.24
N GLN A 114 4.49 4.79 15.10
CA GLN A 114 4.64 3.53 14.37
C GLN A 114 4.91 3.78 12.88
N LEU A 115 4.17 4.70 12.26
CA LEU A 115 4.34 5.07 10.85
C LEU A 115 5.67 5.79 10.58
N ASP A 116 6.16 6.60 11.53
CA ASP A 116 7.47 7.24 11.47
C ASP A 116 8.59 6.20 11.54
N ALA A 117 8.48 5.21 12.44
CA ALA A 117 9.42 4.10 12.49
C ALA A 117 9.49 3.32 11.17
N MET A 118 8.34 3.07 10.54
CA MET A 118 8.28 2.42 9.21
C MET A 118 8.83 3.32 8.10
N SER A 119 8.72 4.65 8.20
CA SER A 119 9.28 5.56 7.19
C SER A 119 10.80 5.44 7.08
N LYS A 120 11.49 5.10 8.19
CA LYS A 120 12.96 4.91 8.23
C LYS A 120 13.42 3.70 7.43
N SER A 121 12.55 2.71 7.24
CA SER A 121 12.80 1.57 6.34
C SER A 121 12.28 1.80 4.92
N GLY A 122 11.82 3.01 4.59
CA GLY A 122 11.17 3.32 3.32
C GLY A 122 9.78 2.69 3.19
N TYR A 123 9.11 2.41 4.31
CA TYR A 123 7.87 1.63 4.38
C TYR A 123 8.01 0.23 3.78
N ARG A 124 9.18 -0.39 3.94
CA ARG A 124 9.35 -1.79 3.57
C ARG A 124 8.38 -2.65 4.39
N PRO A 125 7.69 -3.60 3.75
CA PRO A 125 6.79 -4.52 4.44
C PRO A 125 7.48 -5.28 5.58
N ASP A 126 6.82 -5.30 6.73
CA ASP A 126 7.28 -5.98 7.94
C ASP A 126 6.09 -6.60 8.68
N PRO A 127 6.05 -7.94 8.85
CA PRO A 127 4.97 -8.61 9.57
C PRO A 127 4.73 -8.10 10.99
N ALA A 128 5.80 -7.70 11.71
CA ALA A 128 5.67 -7.16 13.06
C ALA A 128 4.98 -5.80 13.04
N ALA A 129 5.37 -4.93 12.10
CA ALA A 129 4.72 -3.65 11.90
C ALA A 129 3.26 -3.81 11.45
N THR A 130 2.96 -4.73 10.52
CA THR A 130 1.58 -5.01 10.08
C THR A 130 0.70 -5.49 11.24
N LYS A 131 1.23 -6.32 12.14
CA LYS A 131 0.52 -6.75 13.36
C LYS A 131 0.22 -5.56 14.29
N ALA A 132 1.20 -4.68 14.51
CA ALA A 132 1.00 -3.48 15.31
C ALA A 132 -0.08 -2.56 14.71
N LEU A 133 -0.11 -2.39 13.37
CA LEU A 133 -1.15 -1.64 12.68
C LEU A 133 -2.54 -2.29 12.84
N SER A 134 -2.62 -3.62 12.78
CA SER A 134 -3.86 -4.36 13.04
C SER A 134 -4.38 -4.13 14.46
N ASP A 135 -3.51 -4.11 15.46
CA ASP A 135 -3.90 -3.81 16.84
C ASP A 135 -4.46 -2.38 16.96
N MET A 136 -3.90 -1.41 16.21
CA MET A 136 -4.39 -0.03 16.19
C MET A 136 -5.79 0.10 15.57
N VAL A 137 -6.14 -0.70 14.56
CA VAL A 137 -7.50 -0.72 13.98
C VAL A 137 -8.56 -1.03 15.05
N THR A 138 -8.25 -1.93 15.98
CA THR A 138 -9.17 -2.31 17.06
C THR A 138 -9.31 -1.23 18.12
N LYS A 139 -8.21 -0.51 18.41
CA LYS A 139 -8.16 0.54 19.43
C LYS A 139 -8.79 1.86 18.98
N LEU A 140 -8.72 2.18 17.69
CA LEU A 140 -9.29 3.40 17.11
C LEU A 140 -10.82 3.35 16.93
N ASP A 141 -11.51 2.39 17.53
CA ASP A 141 -12.97 2.34 17.51
C ASP A 141 -13.56 3.40 18.45
N VAL A 142 -14.28 4.37 17.87
CA VAL A 142 -14.91 5.46 18.61
C VAL A 142 -16.34 5.07 18.93
N LYS A 143 -16.69 5.05 20.22
CA LYS A 143 -18.08 4.80 20.64
C LYS A 143 -19.00 5.93 20.16
N SER A 144 -20.03 5.57 19.41
CA SER A 144 -21.03 6.49 18.85
C SER A 144 -21.69 7.38 19.92
N ALA A 145 -21.87 6.88 21.14
CA ALA A 145 -22.47 7.62 22.25
C ALA A 145 -21.72 8.93 22.60
N ILE A 146 -20.40 8.99 22.44
CA ILE A 146 -19.61 10.21 22.70
C ILE A 146 -19.78 11.22 21.57
N VAL A 147 -19.85 10.74 20.32
CA VAL A 147 -20.12 11.57 19.13
C VAL A 147 -21.52 12.19 19.21
N PHE A 148 -22.51 11.45 19.72
CA PHE A 148 -23.88 11.96 19.86
C PHE A 148 -24.07 12.92 21.04
N ARG A 149 -23.31 12.82 22.14
CA ARG A 149 -23.33 13.82 23.22
C ARG A 149 -22.89 15.20 22.72
N ALA A 150 -21.86 15.25 21.88
CA ALA A 150 -21.40 16.51 21.26
C ALA A 150 -22.52 17.23 20.50
N LYS A 151 -23.39 16.47 19.80
CA LYS A 151 -24.50 17.00 19.01
C LYS A 151 -25.67 17.53 19.85
N GLN A 152 -25.90 16.99 21.05
CA GLN A 152 -27.13 17.23 21.79
C GLN A 152 -27.09 18.53 22.61
N ASN A 153 -25.94 18.92 23.16
CA ASN A 153 -25.91 19.90 24.25
C ASN A 153 -24.72 20.87 24.25
N ALA A 154 -23.80 20.82 23.30
CA ALA A 154 -22.50 21.49 23.47
C ALA A 154 -22.19 22.56 22.42
N LEU A 155 -22.16 23.80 22.92
CA LEU A 155 -21.34 24.93 22.44
C LEU A 155 -21.64 25.36 21.00
N ASP A 156 -21.15 26.52 20.57
CA ASP A 156 -21.53 27.06 19.26
C ASP A 156 -21.27 26.06 18.10
N GLY A 157 -21.95 26.29 16.96
CA GLY A 157 -21.93 25.37 15.82
C GLY A 157 -20.53 25.00 15.33
N ASP A 158 -19.54 25.87 15.52
CA ASP A 158 -18.16 25.65 15.07
C ASP A 158 -17.44 24.60 15.93
N LEU A 159 -17.62 24.62 17.25
CA LEU A 159 -17.01 23.62 18.13
C LEU A 159 -17.67 22.24 17.93
N SER A 160 -18.99 22.21 17.80
CA SER A 160 -19.73 20.99 17.43
C SER A 160 -19.24 20.41 16.10
N GLY A 161 -19.06 21.25 15.07
CA GLY A 161 -18.52 20.85 13.77
C GLY A 161 -17.09 20.28 13.87
N GLN A 162 -16.22 20.89 14.68
CA GLN A 162 -14.85 20.40 14.90
C GLN A 162 -14.82 19.05 15.63
N ILE A 163 -15.69 18.82 16.61
CA ILE A 163 -15.80 17.52 17.30
C ILE A 163 -16.22 16.42 16.32
N LEU A 164 -17.25 16.68 15.50
CA LEU A 164 -17.70 15.74 14.47
C LEU A 164 -16.62 15.50 13.40
N GLY A 165 -15.93 16.57 12.98
CA GLY A 165 -14.80 16.50 12.05
C GLY A 165 -13.65 15.64 12.57
N PHE A 166 -13.31 15.80 13.86
CA PHE A 166 -12.29 14.98 14.50
C PHE A 166 -12.65 13.49 14.49
N TYR A 167 -13.82 13.12 15.01
CA TYR A 167 -14.22 11.72 15.10
C TYR A 167 -14.50 11.06 13.74
N SER A 168 -14.97 11.82 12.75
CA SER A 168 -15.06 11.32 11.36
C SER A 168 -13.68 11.07 10.77
N GLY A 169 -12.70 11.95 11.01
CA GLY A 169 -11.30 11.72 10.63
C GLY A 169 -10.69 10.49 11.30
N VAL A 170 -11.02 10.22 12.56
CA VAL A 170 -10.56 8.99 13.25
C VAL A 170 -11.13 7.74 12.56
N ALA A 171 -12.43 7.76 12.22
CA ALA A 171 -13.07 6.66 11.51
C ALA A 171 -12.48 6.44 10.11
N GLU A 172 -12.13 7.52 9.40
CA GLU A 172 -11.45 7.47 8.11
C GLU A 172 -10.08 6.79 8.22
N ILE A 173 -9.23 7.21 9.17
CA ILE A 173 -7.92 6.59 9.40
C ILE A 173 -8.06 5.12 9.75
N ARG A 174 -9.00 4.76 10.63
CA ARG A 174 -9.29 3.37 10.96
C ARG A 174 -9.67 2.56 9.72
N SER A 175 -10.51 3.12 8.84
CA SER A 175 -10.89 2.47 7.59
C SER A 175 -9.69 2.28 6.65
N MET A 176 -8.82 3.29 6.53
CA MET A 176 -7.61 3.18 5.72
C MET A 176 -6.65 2.12 6.26
N LEU A 177 -6.49 2.04 7.59
CA LEU A 177 -5.70 1.00 8.25
C LEU A 177 -6.28 -0.39 8.03
N ASP A 178 -7.60 -0.57 8.18
CA ASP A 178 -8.27 -1.85 7.94
C ASP A 178 -8.07 -2.34 6.50
N VAL A 179 -8.23 -1.44 5.51
CA VAL A 179 -7.91 -1.74 4.11
C VAL A 179 -6.44 -2.11 3.94
N HIS A 180 -5.53 -1.35 4.54
CA HIS A 180 -4.10 -1.66 4.46
C HIS A 180 -3.78 -3.04 5.04
N VAL A 181 -4.26 -3.37 6.23
CA VAL A 181 -4.02 -4.66 6.91
C VAL A 181 -4.59 -5.83 6.10
N LYS A 182 -5.78 -5.65 5.49
CA LYS A 182 -6.38 -6.66 4.61
C LYS A 182 -5.55 -6.88 3.34
N SER A 183 -5.08 -5.79 2.70
CA SER A 183 -4.24 -5.87 1.51
C SER A 183 -2.83 -6.40 1.82
N ALA A 184 -2.28 -6.09 2.99
CA ALA A 184 -0.92 -6.47 3.38
C ALA A 184 -0.71 -7.99 3.34
N LYS A 185 -1.72 -8.80 3.63
CA LYS A 185 -1.63 -10.27 3.49
C LYS A 185 -1.35 -10.74 2.06
N ALA A 186 -1.97 -10.08 1.07
CA ALA A 186 -1.74 -10.39 -0.34
C ALA A 186 -0.35 -9.89 -0.77
N ASP A 187 0.04 -8.71 -0.29
CA ASP A 187 1.37 -8.16 -0.54
C ASP A 187 2.47 -9.05 0.05
N ASP A 188 2.32 -9.55 1.28
CA ASP A 188 3.24 -10.48 1.93
C ASP A 188 3.49 -11.74 1.08
N LYS A 189 2.43 -12.27 0.45
CA LYS A 189 2.56 -13.40 -0.48
C LYS A 189 3.35 -13.01 -1.73
N MET A 190 3.06 -11.85 -2.33
CA MET A 190 3.79 -11.37 -3.51
C MET A 190 5.27 -11.10 -3.21
N LEU A 191 5.58 -10.62 -2.01
CA LEU A 191 6.95 -10.37 -1.56
C LEU A 191 7.69 -11.66 -1.26
N ALA A 192 7.02 -12.68 -0.69
CA ALA A 192 7.59 -14.02 -0.57
C ALA A 192 7.92 -14.60 -1.95
N THR A 193 7.05 -14.43 -2.94
CA THR A 193 7.33 -14.79 -4.33
C THR A 193 8.48 -13.97 -4.92
N ALA A 194 8.55 -12.67 -4.64
CA ALA A 194 9.66 -11.81 -5.08
C ALA A 194 10.99 -12.26 -4.50
N LYS A 195 11.00 -12.62 -3.21
CA LYS A 195 12.16 -13.16 -2.52
C LYS A 195 12.57 -14.49 -3.14
N GLN A 196 11.64 -15.41 -3.33
CA GLN A 196 11.92 -16.67 -4.01
C GLN A 196 12.54 -16.45 -5.40
N LYS A 197 11.96 -15.57 -6.22
CA LYS A 197 12.51 -15.22 -7.54
C LYS A 197 13.91 -14.60 -7.45
N THR A 198 14.15 -13.76 -6.44
CA THR A 198 15.47 -13.15 -6.20
C THR A 198 16.50 -14.21 -5.78
N ASP A 199 16.11 -15.13 -4.89
CA ASP A 199 16.96 -16.22 -4.41
C ASP A 199 17.27 -17.21 -5.54
N GLU A 200 16.29 -17.55 -6.39
CA GLU A 200 16.47 -18.36 -7.60
C GLU A 200 17.36 -17.65 -8.64
N ALA A 201 17.20 -16.34 -8.77
CA ALA A 201 18.02 -15.51 -9.62
C ALA A 201 19.42 -15.23 -9.05
N THR A 202 19.77 -15.71 -7.86
CA THR A 202 21.10 -15.49 -7.28
C THR A 202 22.03 -16.66 -7.65
N LEU A 203 23.24 -16.34 -8.10
CA LEU A 203 24.29 -17.33 -8.37
C LEU A 203 24.85 -17.87 -7.05
N LYS A 204 24.90 -19.20 -6.94
CA LYS A 204 25.50 -19.89 -5.79
C LYS A 204 26.99 -20.10 -6.01
N GLU A 205 27.72 -20.27 -4.91
CA GLU A 205 29.17 -20.44 -4.94
C GLU A 205 29.64 -21.64 -5.77
N ASN A 206 28.86 -22.74 -5.74
CA ASN A 206 29.14 -23.95 -6.51
C ASN A 206 28.81 -23.83 -8.01
N GLU A 207 28.10 -22.77 -8.41
CA GLU A 207 27.75 -22.50 -9.81
C GLU A 207 28.73 -21.51 -10.42
N ASN A 208 29.06 -20.47 -9.66
CA ASN A 208 30.00 -19.43 -10.06
C ASN A 208 30.55 -18.74 -8.80
N GLN A 209 31.73 -19.14 -8.35
CA GLN A 209 32.31 -18.64 -7.10
C GLN A 209 32.58 -17.12 -7.16
N GLN A 210 32.98 -16.60 -8.31
CA GLN A 210 33.32 -15.19 -8.46
C GLN A 210 32.11 -14.27 -8.48
N LEU A 211 30.97 -14.78 -8.96
CA LEU A 211 29.71 -14.05 -9.01
C LEU A 211 28.74 -14.52 -7.94
N ALA A 212 29.23 -15.26 -6.93
CA ALA A 212 28.40 -15.74 -5.84
C ALA A 212 27.71 -14.55 -5.13
N GLY A 213 26.40 -14.65 -4.94
CA GLY A 213 25.60 -13.54 -4.38
C GLY A 213 25.21 -12.46 -5.38
N MET A 214 25.63 -12.55 -6.64
CA MET A 214 25.19 -11.69 -7.73
C MET A 214 24.00 -12.32 -8.49
N ALA A 215 23.27 -11.49 -9.22
CA ALA A 215 22.20 -11.98 -10.08
C ALA A 215 22.76 -12.84 -11.23
N ARG A 216 22.06 -13.93 -11.56
CA ARG A 216 22.31 -14.86 -12.69
C ARG A 216 21.97 -14.24 -14.05
N TYR A 217 21.92 -12.91 -14.15
CA TYR A 217 21.58 -12.22 -15.39
C TYR A 217 22.70 -11.27 -15.79
N GLY A 218 23.00 -11.28 -17.08
CA GLY A 218 23.95 -10.37 -17.70
C GLY A 218 23.36 -9.79 -18.98
N VAL A 219 24.17 -8.99 -19.67
CA VAL A 219 23.84 -8.43 -20.98
C VAL A 219 24.88 -8.91 -21.97
N VAL A 220 24.43 -9.51 -23.08
CA VAL A 220 25.29 -9.78 -24.22
C VAL A 220 25.06 -8.71 -25.26
N ILE A 221 26.14 -8.14 -25.77
CA ILE A 221 26.09 -7.18 -26.86
C ILE A 221 26.39 -7.90 -28.17
N ALA A 222 25.43 -7.85 -29.09
CA ALA A 222 25.56 -8.32 -30.45
C ALA A 222 25.95 -7.13 -31.31
N ALA A 223 27.19 -7.16 -31.83
CA ALA A 223 27.64 -6.22 -32.84
C ALA A 223 27.91 -7.01 -34.13
N PRO A 224 27.13 -6.79 -35.21
CA PRO A 224 27.34 -7.49 -36.46
C PRO A 224 28.73 -7.19 -37.02
N THR A 225 29.40 -8.24 -37.47
CA THR A 225 30.60 -8.14 -38.29
C THR A 225 30.18 -8.09 -39.77
N GLU A 226 31.08 -7.74 -40.69
CA GLU A 226 30.79 -7.74 -42.15
C GLU A 226 30.29 -9.11 -42.68
N GLN A 227 30.46 -10.18 -41.89
CA GLN A 227 30.09 -11.55 -42.22
C GLN A 227 28.81 -12.03 -41.52
N ASP A 228 28.32 -11.33 -40.49
CA ASP A 228 27.16 -11.73 -39.70
C ASP A 228 25.91 -10.93 -40.09
N LYS A 229 24.77 -11.61 -40.28
CA LYS A 229 23.45 -10.99 -40.56
C LYS A 229 22.68 -10.57 -39.30
N ASP A 230 23.33 -10.53 -38.15
CA ASP A 230 22.68 -10.24 -36.87
C ASP A 230 22.36 -8.74 -36.72
N GLU A 231 21.30 -8.41 -35.99
CA GLU A 231 20.97 -7.03 -35.65
C GLU A 231 21.91 -6.50 -34.55
N PHE A 232 22.39 -5.26 -34.71
CA PHE A 232 23.12 -4.57 -33.65
C PHE A 232 22.21 -4.31 -32.45
N GLY A 233 22.59 -4.77 -31.27
CA GLY A 233 21.79 -4.57 -30.06
C GLY A 233 22.31 -5.29 -28.82
N ALA A 234 21.57 -5.18 -27.73
CA ALA A 234 21.88 -5.80 -26.45
C ALA A 234 20.73 -6.72 -26.02
N ARG A 235 21.07 -7.89 -25.46
CA ARG A 235 20.09 -8.87 -24.97
C ARG A 235 20.37 -9.22 -23.52
N LEU A 236 19.32 -9.31 -22.71
CA LEU A 236 19.43 -9.90 -21.39
C LEU A 236 19.63 -11.40 -21.55
N VAL A 237 20.62 -11.96 -20.84
CA VAL A 237 20.94 -13.38 -20.89
C VAL A 237 21.04 -13.95 -19.48
N GLU A 238 20.78 -15.24 -19.34
CA GLU A 238 21.09 -15.95 -18.11
C GLU A 238 22.55 -16.37 -18.12
N LEU A 239 23.26 -16.11 -17.01
CA LEU A 239 24.65 -16.48 -16.79
C LEU A 239 24.73 -17.91 -16.22
N GLY A 240 25.72 -18.64 -16.70
CA GLY A 240 25.93 -20.03 -16.34
C GLY A 240 27.34 -20.30 -15.84
N PRO A 241 27.88 -21.49 -16.16
CA PRO A 241 29.12 -21.98 -15.59
C PRO A 241 30.32 -21.13 -16.06
N VAL A 242 31.37 -21.20 -15.24
CA VAL A 242 32.64 -20.53 -15.49
C VAL A 242 33.45 -21.28 -16.54
N PHE A 243 34.12 -20.56 -17.44
CA PHE A 243 35.10 -21.13 -18.37
C PHE A 243 36.53 -20.70 -18.01
N CYS A 244 37.42 -21.69 -17.95
CA CYS A 244 38.85 -21.54 -17.65
C CYS A 244 39.64 -21.85 -18.93
N GLY A 245 39.83 -20.84 -19.78
CA GLY A 245 40.21 -21.05 -21.18
C GLY A 245 39.03 -21.60 -21.99
N ASP A 246 39.24 -22.74 -22.66
CA ASP A 246 38.21 -23.41 -23.46
C ASP A 246 37.43 -24.49 -22.70
N LYS A 247 37.81 -24.77 -21.45
CA LYS A 247 37.15 -25.79 -20.62
C LYS A 247 36.14 -25.16 -19.67
N GLN A 248 34.94 -25.73 -19.64
CA GLN A 248 33.94 -25.41 -18.62
C GLN A 248 34.39 -25.98 -17.26
N SER A 249 34.33 -25.16 -16.22
CA SER A 249 34.58 -25.61 -14.84
C SER A 249 33.45 -26.49 -14.34
N THR A 250 33.80 -27.61 -13.72
CA THR A 250 32.87 -28.52 -13.02
C THR A 250 32.67 -28.12 -11.55
N THR A 251 33.48 -27.20 -11.03
CA THR A 251 33.48 -26.78 -9.62
C THR A 251 33.08 -25.32 -9.43
N GLY A 252 32.74 -24.61 -10.51
CA GLY A 252 32.38 -23.19 -10.47
C GLY A 252 33.57 -22.24 -10.29
N ARG A 253 34.81 -22.75 -10.38
CA ARG A 253 36.07 -22.01 -10.21
C ARG A 253 37.16 -22.42 -11.20
N CYS A 254 38.11 -21.53 -11.44
CA CYS A 254 39.35 -21.83 -12.16
C CYS A 254 40.47 -22.03 -11.14
N GLU A 255 41.20 -23.13 -11.24
CA GLU A 255 42.29 -23.43 -10.28
C GLU A 255 43.49 -22.48 -10.45
N GLU A 256 43.68 -21.93 -11.65
CA GLU A 256 44.80 -21.05 -12.00
C GLU A 256 44.32 -19.65 -12.42
N GLY A 257 43.62 -18.93 -11.53
CA GLY A 257 43.34 -17.50 -11.68
C GLY A 257 41.90 -17.15 -12.09
N SER A 258 41.72 -16.00 -12.76
CA SER A 258 40.41 -15.47 -13.13
C SER A 258 39.81 -16.19 -14.35
N PRO A 259 38.48 -16.37 -14.42
CA PRO A 259 37.75 -16.83 -15.58
C PRO A 259 38.07 -16.02 -16.83
N SER A 260 38.19 -16.73 -17.94
CA SER A 260 38.31 -16.10 -19.26
C SER A 260 36.96 -15.81 -19.90
N ALA A 261 35.91 -16.55 -19.51
CA ALA A 261 34.57 -16.45 -20.08
C ALA A 261 33.49 -16.99 -19.12
N TYR A 262 32.24 -16.65 -19.40
CA TYR A 262 31.07 -17.25 -18.77
C TYR A 262 30.16 -17.91 -19.80
N GLY A 263 29.50 -18.98 -19.39
CA GLY A 263 28.37 -19.52 -20.14
C GLY A 263 27.21 -18.52 -20.12
N TYR A 264 26.51 -18.37 -21.23
CA TYR A 264 25.23 -17.66 -21.28
C TYR A 264 24.20 -18.40 -22.12
N ARG A 265 22.92 -18.11 -21.89
CA ARG A 265 21.81 -18.56 -22.73
C ARG A 265 20.77 -17.45 -22.88
N ASN A 266 20.16 -17.40 -24.07
CA ASN A 266 19.14 -16.39 -24.39
C ASN A 266 17.79 -16.73 -23.73
N ASP A 267 17.48 -18.02 -23.57
CA ASP A 267 16.22 -18.48 -23.00
C ASP A 267 16.45 -19.15 -21.63
N PRO A 268 15.69 -18.76 -20.59
CA PRO A 268 15.69 -19.47 -19.32
C PRO A 268 15.34 -20.94 -19.52
N GLY A 269 16.16 -21.85 -18.99
CA GLY A 269 15.99 -23.29 -19.19
C GLY A 269 16.50 -23.85 -20.53
N GLY A 270 17.13 -23.02 -21.38
CA GLY A 270 17.75 -23.48 -22.63
C GLY A 270 18.78 -24.61 -22.44
N ILE A 271 18.86 -25.51 -23.42
CA ILE A 271 19.55 -26.81 -23.33
C ILE A 271 21.08 -26.66 -23.37
N SER A 272 21.61 -25.63 -24.04
CA SER A 272 23.06 -25.44 -24.21
C SER A 272 23.54 -24.08 -23.72
N TRP A 273 24.68 -24.09 -23.04
CA TRP A 273 25.42 -22.88 -22.68
C TRP A 273 26.28 -22.43 -23.86
N GLN A 274 26.20 -21.15 -24.21
CA GLN A 274 27.07 -20.50 -25.18
C GLN A 274 28.23 -19.84 -24.42
N LYS A 275 29.47 -19.98 -24.90
CA LYS A 275 30.63 -19.31 -24.30
C LYS A 275 30.61 -17.83 -24.71
N GLY A 276 30.63 -16.93 -23.74
CA GLY A 276 30.78 -15.49 -23.95
C GLY A 276 31.97 -14.97 -23.16
N ASP A 277 32.90 -14.31 -23.84
CA ASP A 277 34.09 -13.79 -23.17
C ASP A 277 33.72 -12.64 -22.24
N LEU A 278 34.42 -12.58 -21.11
CA LEU A 278 34.24 -11.51 -20.13
C LEU A 278 35.02 -10.27 -20.56
N ILE A 279 34.38 -9.10 -20.57
CA ILE A 279 35.10 -7.81 -20.61
C ILE A 279 35.38 -7.39 -19.17
N THR A 280 36.65 -7.23 -18.83
CA THR A 280 37.09 -6.73 -17.52
C THR A 280 37.63 -5.30 -17.57
N ASN A 281 37.93 -4.77 -18.76
CA ASN A 281 38.50 -3.43 -18.99
C ASN A 281 37.60 -2.63 -19.94
N GLY A 282 37.42 -1.33 -19.69
CA GLY A 282 36.68 -0.45 -20.60
C GLY A 282 37.45 -0.22 -21.89
N GLU A 283 36.79 -0.43 -23.04
CA GLU A 283 37.26 -0.05 -24.37
C GLU A 283 36.21 0.85 -25.03
N ASP A 284 36.63 1.80 -25.86
CA ASP A 284 35.73 2.73 -26.56
C ASP A 284 34.87 2.04 -27.66
N SER A 285 35.21 0.80 -28.01
CA SER A 285 34.46 -0.01 -28.98
C SER A 285 33.55 -1.02 -28.30
N VAL A 286 32.34 -1.20 -28.84
CA VAL A 286 31.37 -2.21 -28.39
C VAL A 286 31.80 -3.59 -28.91
N PRO A 287 32.34 -4.50 -28.07
CA PRO A 287 32.91 -5.72 -28.59
C PRO A 287 31.82 -6.81 -28.75
N ALA A 288 31.78 -7.46 -29.92
CA ALA A 288 30.79 -8.48 -30.23
C ALA A 288 30.95 -9.73 -29.33
N LYS A 289 29.83 -10.39 -28.98
CA LYS A 289 29.77 -11.67 -28.25
C LYS A 289 30.39 -11.62 -26.84
N LYS A 290 30.42 -10.42 -26.24
CA LYS A 290 30.90 -10.23 -24.88
C LYS A 290 29.76 -10.18 -23.87
N VAL A 291 30.04 -10.68 -22.68
CA VAL A 291 29.13 -10.68 -21.53
C VAL A 291 29.48 -9.50 -20.62
N VAL A 292 28.48 -8.66 -20.35
CA VAL A 292 28.54 -7.55 -19.39
C VAL A 292 27.69 -7.91 -18.17
N LEU A 293 28.26 -7.76 -16.98
CA LEU A 293 27.57 -8.07 -15.73
C LEU A 293 26.55 -6.98 -15.38
N LEU A 294 25.36 -7.40 -14.95
CA LEU A 294 24.32 -6.48 -14.51
C LEU A 294 24.56 -6.09 -13.04
N LEU A 295 25.15 -4.91 -12.83
CA LEU A 295 25.50 -4.42 -11.50
C LEU A 295 24.26 -4.18 -10.61
N PRO A 296 24.40 -4.33 -9.28
CA PRO A 296 23.29 -4.09 -8.35
C PRO A 296 22.76 -2.65 -8.41
N ASN A 297 21.48 -2.51 -8.75
CA ASN A 297 20.72 -1.28 -8.62
C ASN A 297 19.21 -1.57 -8.52
N GLY A 298 18.42 -0.55 -8.18
CA GLY A 298 16.96 -0.71 -8.00
C GLY A 298 16.21 -1.15 -9.27
N VAL A 299 16.70 -0.78 -10.46
CA VAL A 299 16.07 -1.14 -11.75
C VAL A 299 16.28 -2.63 -12.06
N ARG A 300 17.51 -3.13 -11.86
CA ARG A 300 17.83 -4.55 -11.92
C ARG A 300 16.94 -5.34 -10.98
N ASP A 301 16.87 -4.92 -9.71
CA ASP A 301 16.15 -5.68 -8.70
C ASP A 301 14.64 -5.75 -9.02
N ALA A 302 14.08 -4.66 -9.56
CA ALA A 302 12.70 -4.66 -10.06
C ALA A 302 12.50 -5.60 -11.26
N LEU A 303 13.46 -5.65 -12.19
CA LEU A 303 13.43 -6.57 -13.34
C LEU A 303 13.44 -8.04 -12.88
N ILE A 304 14.27 -8.36 -11.88
CA ILE A 304 14.40 -9.72 -11.32
C ILE A 304 13.14 -10.13 -10.56
N LYS A 305 12.61 -9.25 -9.71
CA LYS A 305 11.39 -9.52 -8.92
C LYS A 305 10.15 -9.65 -9.82
N GLY A 306 10.13 -8.95 -10.95
CA GLY A 306 9.00 -8.86 -11.86
C GLY A 306 8.03 -7.73 -11.52
N SER A 307 7.12 -7.44 -12.46
CA SER A 307 6.20 -6.31 -12.39
C SER A 307 5.17 -6.41 -11.27
N GLU A 308 4.66 -7.61 -10.98
CA GLU A 308 3.62 -7.83 -9.96
C GLU A 308 4.12 -7.53 -8.53
N PRO A 309 5.26 -8.08 -8.05
CA PRO A 309 5.77 -7.68 -6.75
C PRO A 309 6.20 -6.21 -6.66
N GLY A 310 6.75 -5.65 -7.74
CA GLY A 310 7.10 -4.23 -7.78
C GLY A 310 5.87 -3.33 -7.63
N ALA A 311 4.76 -3.67 -8.30
CA ALA A 311 3.49 -2.97 -8.16
C ALA A 311 2.93 -3.10 -6.73
N SER A 312 2.97 -4.31 -6.16
CA SER A 312 2.53 -4.58 -4.79
C SER A 312 3.31 -3.75 -3.77
N GLU A 313 4.64 -3.69 -3.87
CA GLU A 313 5.51 -2.86 -3.01
C GLU A 313 5.16 -1.37 -3.15
N ALA A 314 4.96 -0.88 -4.38
CA ALA A 314 4.57 0.50 -4.61
C ALA A 314 3.20 0.85 -4.01
N TYR A 315 2.20 -0.02 -4.16
CA TYR A 315 0.88 0.17 -3.56
C TYR A 315 0.93 0.12 -2.03
N TYR A 316 1.72 -0.79 -1.45
CA TYR A 316 1.94 -0.89 -0.01
C TYR A 316 2.46 0.42 0.57
N VAL A 317 3.55 0.95 -0.02
CA VAL A 317 4.17 2.21 0.38
C VAL A 317 3.20 3.39 0.21
N LYS A 318 2.46 3.44 -0.91
CA LYS A 318 1.48 4.49 -1.17
C LYS A 318 0.39 4.54 -0.09
N ARG A 319 -0.16 3.39 0.31
CA ARG A 319 -1.19 3.33 1.37
C ARG A 319 -0.65 3.84 2.70
N LEU A 320 0.54 3.42 3.11
CA LEU A 320 1.13 3.86 4.38
C LEU A 320 1.45 5.36 4.41
N LYS A 321 1.94 5.93 3.31
CA LYS A 321 2.17 7.38 3.20
C LYS A 321 0.87 8.17 3.35
N MET A 322 -0.20 7.76 2.67
CA MET A 322 -1.50 8.42 2.80
C MET A 322 -2.04 8.34 4.23
N ILE A 323 -1.89 7.20 4.91
CA ILE A 323 -2.29 7.04 6.32
C ILE A 323 -1.45 7.97 7.22
N ALA A 324 -0.13 8.04 7.01
CA ALA A 324 0.76 8.88 7.80
C ALA A 324 0.43 10.36 7.65
N GLU A 325 0.24 10.85 6.42
CA GLU A 325 -0.14 12.23 6.15
C GLU A 325 -1.49 12.58 6.79
N ARG A 326 -2.49 11.70 6.66
CA ARG A 326 -3.81 11.92 7.26
C ARG A 326 -3.76 11.92 8.77
N THR A 327 -2.96 11.03 9.37
CA THR A 327 -2.75 10.93 10.82
C THR A 327 -2.12 12.21 11.38
N LYS A 328 -1.04 12.70 10.78
CA LYS A 328 -0.39 13.95 11.20
C LYS A 328 -1.32 15.16 11.15
N LYS A 329 -2.10 15.26 10.06
CA LYS A 329 -3.11 16.33 9.93
C LYS A 329 -4.15 16.23 11.04
N LEU A 330 -4.68 15.04 11.30
CA LEU A 330 -5.70 14.85 12.33
C LEU A 330 -5.18 15.10 13.75
N ILE A 331 -3.91 14.80 14.05
CA ILE A 331 -3.27 15.15 15.32
C ILE A 331 -3.24 16.68 15.50
N THR A 332 -2.96 17.42 14.43
CA THR A 332 -2.97 18.89 14.47
C THR A 332 -4.38 19.42 14.75
N ASP A 333 -5.39 18.87 14.09
CA ASP A 333 -6.80 19.19 14.34
C ASP A 333 -7.20 18.84 15.78
N ALA A 334 -6.73 17.71 16.30
CA ALA A 334 -6.98 17.27 17.68
C ALA A 334 -6.35 18.22 18.71
N ASN A 335 -5.14 18.72 18.47
CA ASN A 335 -4.48 19.69 19.34
C ASN A 335 -5.29 20.99 19.43
N LYS A 336 -5.78 21.47 18.29
CA LYS A 336 -6.64 22.67 18.24
C LYS A 336 -7.95 22.43 19.00
N LEU A 337 -8.61 21.31 18.74
CA LEU A 337 -9.85 20.93 19.41
C LEU A 337 -9.66 20.80 20.93
N GLU A 338 -8.57 20.18 21.36
CA GLU A 338 -8.24 20.04 22.79
C GLU A 338 -8.14 21.41 23.48
N GLY A 339 -7.43 22.37 22.88
CA GLY A 339 -7.32 23.73 23.44
C GLY A 339 -8.66 24.46 23.51
N GLN A 340 -9.52 24.27 22.51
CA GLN A 340 -10.87 24.85 22.51
C GLN A 340 -11.77 24.21 23.57
N LEU A 341 -11.73 22.88 23.73
CA LEU A 341 -12.50 22.18 24.76
C LEU A 341 -12.00 22.49 26.17
N GLN A 342 -10.69 22.64 26.37
CA GLN A 342 -10.12 23.12 27.63
C GLN A 342 -10.63 24.54 27.96
N THR A 343 -10.57 25.45 26.98
CA THR A 343 -11.08 26.82 27.14
C THR A 343 -12.56 26.80 27.48
N ALA A 344 -13.37 26.01 26.75
CA ALA A 344 -14.79 25.87 26.99
C ALA A 344 -15.08 25.32 28.39
N SER A 345 -14.49 24.17 28.76
CA SER A 345 -14.71 23.52 30.07
C SER A 345 -14.26 24.35 31.28
N SER A 346 -13.30 25.26 31.08
CA SER A 346 -12.79 26.16 32.13
C SER A 346 -13.66 27.40 32.38
N LYS A 347 -14.68 27.68 31.54
CA LYS A 347 -15.57 28.84 31.74
C LYS A 347 -16.40 28.64 33.02
N GLY A 348 -16.56 29.71 33.81
CA GLY A 348 -17.39 29.69 35.00
C GLY A 348 -18.86 29.35 34.69
N LYS A 349 -19.48 28.53 35.54
CA LYS A 349 -20.91 28.21 35.46
C LYS A 349 -21.74 29.49 35.60
N ARG A 350 -22.84 29.59 34.85
CA ARG A 350 -23.83 30.64 35.06
C ARG A 350 -24.74 30.23 36.20
N PHE A 351 -25.01 31.16 37.13
CA PHE A 351 -25.99 30.94 38.19
C PHE A 351 -27.39 30.81 37.58
N SER A 352 -28.07 29.69 37.83
CA SER A 352 -29.51 29.55 37.57
C SER A 352 -30.26 30.02 38.81
N PHE A 353 -30.90 31.18 38.76
CA PHE A 353 -31.87 31.55 39.79
C PHE A 353 -33.18 30.83 39.48
N PHE A 354 -33.59 29.92 40.36
CA PHE A 354 -34.95 29.41 40.40
C PHE A 354 -35.81 30.45 41.14
N MET A 355 -36.81 31.03 40.45
CA MET A 355 -38.00 31.62 41.08
C MET A 355 -39.20 30.74 40.75
#